data_AF-A0A2V2F596-F1
#
_entry.id   AF-A0A2V2F596-F1
#
_cell.length_a   1.000
_cell.length_b   1.000
_cell.length_c   1.000
_cell.angle_alpha   90.00
_cell.angle_beta   90.00
_cell.angle_gamma   90.00
#
_symmetry.space_group_name_H-M   'P 1'
#
loop_
_entity.id
_entity.type
_entity.pdbx_description
1 polymer ?
#
loop_
_entity_poly.entity_id
_entity_poly.type
_entity_poly.pdbx_seq_one_letter_code
_entity_poly.pdbx_strand_id
1 'polypeptide(L)'
;MRNSVDTQWLTLRLVECEAVYRTGRSPEEMLLLADIWAQDLEGQDKDDVGRAFVMHRQESSRFPCPADILRLLPRCRRATSMESPMALPVDTVSYNQPGRNMAKLLLQALHGDSEAQNEMERLRMQ
;
A
#
# COMPACT_ATOMS: atom_id res chain seq x y z
N MET A 1 6.06 -18.88 7.00
CA MET A 1 6.12 -19.36 5.59
C MET A 1 6.33 -18.13 4.73
N ARG A 2 7.35 -18.07 3.87
CA ARG A 2 7.53 -16.89 3.00
C ARG A 2 6.34 -16.85 2.03
N ASN A 3 5.68 -15.71 1.93
CA ASN A 3 4.62 -15.47 0.93
C ASN A 3 5.28 -15.20 -0.43
N SER A 4 6.08 -16.16 -0.90
CA SER A 4 6.86 -16.02 -2.13
C SER A 4 6.07 -16.50 -3.33
N VAL A 5 6.38 -15.90 -4.48
CA VAL A 5 5.90 -16.36 -5.78
C VAL A 5 6.41 -17.78 -6.06
N ASP A 6 5.52 -18.64 -6.54
CA ASP A 6 5.82 -20.01 -6.95
C ASP A 6 5.22 -20.31 -8.35
N THR A 7 5.78 -21.28 -9.05
CA THR A 7 5.40 -21.63 -10.43
C THR A 7 3.92 -22.00 -10.56
N GLN A 8 3.34 -22.71 -9.58
CA GLN A 8 1.93 -23.11 -9.63
C GLN A 8 1.02 -21.89 -9.56
N TRP A 9 1.31 -20.98 -8.63
CA TRP A 9 0.57 -19.74 -8.52
C TRP A 9 0.72 -18.83 -9.75
N LEU A 10 1.94 -18.72 -10.30
CA LEU A 10 2.18 -17.96 -11.54
C LEU A 10 1.41 -18.55 -12.71
N THR A 11 1.37 -19.88 -12.82
CA THR A 11 0.62 -20.57 -13.88
C THR A 11 -0.85 -20.15 -13.84
N LEU A 12 -1.46 -20.17 -12.65
CA LEU A 12 -2.86 -19.73 -12.50
C LEU A 12 -3.06 -18.27 -12.95
N ARG A 13 -2.15 -17.36 -12.56
CA ARG A 13 -2.24 -15.95 -12.97
C ARG A 13 -2.03 -15.72 -14.45
N LEU A 14 -1.14 -16.48 -15.08
CA LEU A 14 -0.91 -16.39 -16.53
C LEU A 14 -2.09 -16.96 -17.32
N VAL A 15 -2.72 -18.05 -16.85
CA VAL A 15 -3.96 -18.60 -17.43
C VAL A 15 -5.11 -17.59 -17.33
N GLU A 16 -5.26 -16.90 -16.20
CA GLU A 16 -6.24 -15.82 -16.07
C GLU A 16 -5.95 -14.66 -17.02
N CYS A 17 -4.68 -14.28 -17.19
CA CYS A 17 -4.29 -13.30 -18.19
C CYS A 17 -4.68 -13.77 -19.59
N GLU A 18 -4.44 -15.04 -19.92
CA GLU A 18 -4.80 -15.59 -21.23
C GLU A 18 -6.31 -15.56 -21.47
N ALA A 19 -7.13 -15.86 -20.47
CA ALA A 19 -8.59 -15.75 -20.58
C ALA A 19 -9.05 -14.30 -20.90
N VAL A 20 -8.30 -13.31 -20.44
CA VAL A 20 -8.58 -11.87 -20.66
C VAL A 20 -8.05 -11.39 -22.02
N TYR A 21 -6.78 -11.63 -22.31
CA TYR A 21 -6.11 -11.09 -23.49
C TYR A 21 -6.30 -11.95 -24.74
N ARG A 22 -6.68 -13.23 -24.59
CA ARG A 22 -6.97 -14.20 -25.67
C ARG A 22 -5.88 -14.21 -26.73
N THR A 23 -4.64 -14.41 -26.31
CA THR A 23 -3.49 -14.43 -27.22
C THR A 23 -3.37 -15.73 -28.02
N GLY A 24 -4.16 -16.75 -27.68
CA GLY A 24 -4.21 -18.04 -28.34
C GLY A 24 -3.16 -19.03 -27.83
N ARG A 25 -2.55 -18.75 -26.67
CA ARG A 25 -1.48 -19.58 -26.11
C ARG A 25 -2.03 -20.83 -25.42
N SER A 26 -1.30 -21.92 -25.53
CA SER A 26 -1.69 -23.21 -24.95
C SER A 26 -1.44 -23.26 -23.44
N PRO A 27 -2.08 -24.19 -22.71
CA PRO A 27 -1.79 -24.42 -21.30
C PRO A 27 -0.32 -24.80 -21.04
N GLU A 28 0.31 -25.55 -21.94
CA GLU A 28 1.72 -25.93 -21.85
C GLU A 28 2.64 -24.71 -22.01
N GLU A 29 2.29 -23.78 -22.90
CA GLU A 29 3.00 -22.51 -23.03
C GLU A 29 2.86 -21.65 -21.77
N MET A 30 1.70 -21.67 -21.10
CA MET A 30 1.52 -20.98 -19.82
C MET A 30 2.37 -21.58 -18.71
N LEU A 31 2.49 -22.91 -18.64
CA LEU A 31 3.36 -23.60 -17.70
C LEU A 31 4.83 -23.24 -17.95
N LEU A 32 5.27 -23.25 -19.21
CA LEU A 32 6.63 -22.86 -19.58
C LEU A 32 6.92 -21.40 -19.20
N LEU A 33 5.99 -20.49 -19.48
CA LEU A 33 6.15 -19.10 -19.10
C LEU A 33 6.18 -18.93 -17.58
N ALA A 34 5.32 -19.64 -16.84
CA ALA A 34 5.32 -19.56 -15.39
C ALA A 34 6.67 -20.00 -14.79
N ASP A 35 7.30 -21.03 -15.36
CA ASP A 35 8.61 -21.51 -14.92
C ASP A 35 9.72 -20.46 -15.16
N ILE A 36 9.72 -19.84 -16.34
CA ILE A 36 10.66 -18.75 -16.67
C ILE A 36 10.43 -17.55 -15.72
N TRP A 37 9.16 -17.17 -15.51
CA TRP A 37 8.80 -16.04 -14.67
C TRP A 37 9.12 -16.28 -13.20
N ALA A 38 9.06 -17.52 -12.72
CA ALA A 38 9.40 -17.86 -11.34
C ALA A 38 10.85 -17.51 -11.01
N GLN A 39 11.75 -17.66 -11.99
CA GLN A 39 13.16 -17.26 -11.86
C GLN A 39 13.30 -15.73 -11.85
N ASP A 40 12.63 -15.03 -12.76
CA ASP A 40 12.67 -13.56 -12.84
C ASP A 40 12.05 -12.85 -11.62
N LEU A 41 11.05 -13.49 -11.00
CA LEU A 41 10.31 -12.98 -9.84
C LEU A 41 10.77 -13.63 -8.52
N GLU A 42 11.93 -14.28 -8.50
CA GLU A 42 12.46 -14.91 -7.31
C GLU A 42 12.60 -13.87 -6.16
N GLY A 43 12.16 -14.26 -4.97
CA GLY A 43 12.23 -13.43 -3.77
C GLY A 43 11.20 -12.29 -3.70
N GLN A 44 10.35 -12.13 -4.71
CA GLN A 44 9.24 -11.16 -4.65
C GLN A 44 8.09 -11.67 -3.78
N ASP A 45 7.40 -10.73 -3.12
CA ASP A 45 6.18 -11.01 -2.37
C ASP A 45 5.00 -11.25 -3.32
N LYS A 46 4.24 -12.31 -3.03
CA LYS A 46 3.14 -12.79 -3.84
C LYS A 46 1.98 -11.79 -3.92
N ASP A 47 1.70 -11.04 -2.85
CA ASP A 47 0.61 -10.07 -2.82
C ASP A 47 0.98 -8.81 -3.61
N ASP A 48 2.23 -8.35 -3.49
CA ASP A 48 2.76 -7.26 -4.31
C ASP A 48 2.69 -7.59 -5.80
N VAL A 49 3.14 -8.79 -6.18
CA VAL A 49 3.10 -9.27 -7.57
C VAL A 49 1.65 -9.40 -8.05
N GLY A 50 0.76 -9.94 -7.22
CA GLY A 50 -0.68 -10.00 -7.52
C GLY A 50 -1.29 -8.63 -7.78
N ARG A 51 -0.98 -7.62 -6.96
CA ARG A 51 -1.39 -6.23 -7.19
C ARG A 51 -0.82 -5.67 -8.49
N ALA A 52 0.44 -5.96 -8.80
CA ALA A 52 1.08 -5.52 -10.03
C ALA A 52 0.39 -6.08 -11.30
N PHE A 53 -0.05 -7.35 -11.29
CA PHE A 53 -0.86 -7.91 -12.38
C PHE A 53 -2.17 -7.15 -12.60
N VAL A 54 -2.87 -6.81 -11.50
CA VAL A 54 -4.12 -6.03 -11.57
C VAL A 54 -3.85 -4.64 -12.13
N MET A 55 -2.81 -3.95 -11.65
CA MET A 55 -2.43 -2.64 -12.16
C MET A 55 -2.04 -2.67 -13.63
N HIS A 56 -1.25 -3.66 -14.06
CA HIS A 56 -0.88 -3.82 -15.47
C HIS A 56 -2.11 -3.96 -16.34
N ARG A 57 -3.09 -4.75 -15.92
CA ARG A 57 -4.35 -4.93 -16.66
C ARG A 57 -5.17 -3.64 -16.79
N GLN A 58 -5.08 -2.74 -15.81
CA GLN A 58 -5.75 -1.44 -15.88
C GLN A 58 -5.01 -0.46 -16.80
N GLU A 59 -3.67 -0.56 -16.87
CA GLU A 59 -2.81 0.38 -17.59
C GLU A 59 -2.45 -0.06 -19.01
N SER A 60 -2.61 -1.35 -19.34
CA SER A 60 -2.16 -1.95 -20.59
C SER A 60 -3.18 -2.91 -21.18
N SER A 61 -3.31 -2.87 -22.51
CA SER A 61 -4.10 -3.84 -23.29
C SER A 61 -3.27 -5.03 -23.79
N ARG A 62 -1.98 -5.09 -23.45
CA ARG A 62 -1.06 -6.15 -23.88
C ARG A 62 -0.86 -7.16 -22.78
N PHE A 63 -0.68 -8.42 -23.17
CA PHE A 63 -0.31 -9.48 -22.24
C PHE A 63 1.00 -9.11 -21.51
N PRO A 64 1.06 -9.25 -20.17
CA PRO A 64 2.21 -8.79 -19.39
C PRO A 64 3.48 -9.60 -19.67
N CYS A 65 4.63 -8.97 -19.47
CA CYS A 65 5.92 -9.66 -19.31
C CYS A 65 6.47 -9.47 -17.88
N PRO A 66 7.47 -10.25 -17.43
CA PRO A 66 8.04 -10.12 -16.08
C PRO A 66 8.54 -8.70 -15.78
N ALA A 67 9.15 -8.04 -16.77
CA ALA A 67 9.67 -6.69 -16.63
C ALA A 67 8.55 -5.65 -16.34
N ASP A 68 7.37 -5.83 -16.94
CA ASP A 68 6.22 -4.95 -16.69
C ASP A 68 5.78 -5.06 -15.22
N ILE A 69 5.73 -6.28 -14.70
CA ILE A 69 5.36 -6.56 -13.31
C ILE A 69 6.39 -5.98 -12.36
N LEU A 70 7.68 -6.25 -12.57
CA LEU A 70 8.78 -5.73 -11.76
C LEU A 70 8.78 -4.20 -11.70
N ARG A 71 8.49 -3.53 -12.83
CA ARG A 71 8.37 -2.07 -12.91
C ARG A 71 7.25 -1.51 -12.03
N LEU A 72 6.18 -2.28 -11.81
CA LEU A 72 5.02 -1.86 -11.02
C LEU A 72 5.17 -2.14 -9.52
N LEU A 73 6.03 -3.09 -9.11
CA LEU A 73 6.20 -3.47 -7.70
C LEU A 73 6.47 -2.29 -6.73
N PRO A 74 7.29 -1.28 -7.07
CA PRO A 74 7.50 -0.14 -6.16
C PRO A 74 6.23 0.67 -5.86
N ARG A 75 5.21 0.62 -6.73
CA ARG A 75 3.90 1.26 -6.49
C ARG A 75 3.03 0.38 -5.59
N CYS A 76 3.06 -0.94 -5.80
CA CYS A 76 2.31 -1.91 -4.99
C CYS A 76 2.77 -1.92 -3.53
N ARG A 77 4.08 -1.85 -3.29
CA ARG A 77 4.66 -1.78 -1.93
C ARG A 77 4.27 -0.51 -1.17
N ARG A 78 4.20 0.62 -1.88
CA ARG A 78 3.82 1.91 -1.29
C ARG A 78 2.36 1.94 -0.85
N ALA A 79 1.47 1.29 -1.60
CA ALA A 79 0.07 1.16 -1.20
C ALA A 79 -0.06 0.42 0.14
N THR A 80 0.66 -0.70 0.32
CA THR A 80 0.68 -1.45 1.58
C THR A 80 1.36 -0.66 2.72
N SER A 81 2.38 0.15 2.41
CA SER A 81 2.99 1.05 3.39
C SER A 81 2.07 2.19 3.84
N MET A 82 1.02 2.54 3.10
CA MET A 82 -0.01 3.51 3.52
C MET A 82 -1.18 2.87 4.27
N GLU A 83 -1.46 1.58 4.03
CA GLU A 83 -2.43 0.80 4.82
C GLU A 83 -1.87 0.39 6.19
N SER A 84 -0.55 0.30 6.34
CA SER A 84 0.07 0.45 7.65
C SER A 84 -0.04 1.93 8.03
N PRO A 85 -0.75 2.31 9.11
CA PRO A 85 -0.77 3.69 9.52
C PRO A 85 0.68 4.04 9.84
N MET A 86 1.32 4.81 8.95
CA MET A 86 2.51 5.56 9.32
C MET A 86 2.07 6.43 10.48
N ALA A 87 2.29 5.92 11.70
CA ALA A 87 2.49 6.76 12.86
C ALA A 87 3.58 7.73 12.42
N LEU A 88 3.16 8.95 12.11
CA LEU A 88 4.05 10.07 11.83
C LEU A 88 5.16 10.01 12.89
N PRO A 89 6.45 10.12 12.52
CA PRO A 89 7.48 10.22 13.54
C PRO A 89 7.14 11.45 14.37
N VAL A 90 6.74 11.22 15.62
CA VAL A 90 6.64 12.27 16.61
C VAL A 90 8.08 12.63 16.97
N ASP A 91 8.75 13.30 16.05
CA ASP A 91 9.83 14.18 16.42
C ASP A 91 9.17 15.33 17.18
N THR A 92 9.34 15.33 18.49
CA THR A 92 10.19 16.37 19.11
C THR A 92 10.27 16.14 20.62
N VAL A 93 11.47 15.75 21.05
CA VAL A 93 12.05 16.40 22.23
C VAL A 93 12.03 17.91 21.99
N SER A 94 11.60 18.67 23.01
CA SER A 94 12.12 19.98 23.43
C SER A 94 11.05 21.06 23.66
N TYR A 95 10.97 21.45 24.93
CA TYR A 95 10.67 22.78 25.49
C TYR A 95 9.28 23.42 25.31
N ASN A 96 8.66 23.64 26.48
CA ASN A 96 7.71 24.71 26.82
C ASN A 96 7.50 25.76 25.71
N GLN A 97 6.48 25.56 24.88
CA GLN A 97 5.90 26.64 24.08
C GLN A 97 4.44 26.85 24.49
N PRO A 98 4.07 28.04 24.99
CA PRO A 98 2.75 28.33 25.56
C PRO A 98 1.59 28.24 24.54
N GLY A 99 1.87 28.27 23.23
CA GLY A 99 0.84 28.24 22.19
C GLY A 99 0.16 26.87 21.98
N ARG A 100 0.85 25.75 22.28
CA ARG A 100 0.26 24.39 22.09
C ARG A 100 -0.77 24.04 23.16
N ASN A 101 -0.68 24.63 24.36
CA ASN A 101 -1.67 24.42 25.42
C ASN A 101 -3.02 25.10 25.11
N MET A 102 -2.99 26.24 24.40
CA MET A 102 -4.21 26.95 24.02
C MET A 102 -5.06 26.17 23.02
N ALA A 103 -4.43 25.54 22.02
CA ALA A 103 -5.15 24.72 21.04
C ALA A 103 -5.84 23.51 21.68
N LYS A 104 -5.19 22.89 22.68
CA LYS A 104 -5.75 21.77 23.44
C LYS A 104 -6.90 22.21 24.33
N LEU A 105 -6.76 23.34 25.03
CA LEU A 105 -7.81 23.95 25.85
C LEU A 105 -9.05 24.33 25.01
N LEU A 106 -8.85 24.93 23.83
CA LEU A 106 -9.93 25.26 22.90
C LEU A 106 -10.71 24.02 22.45
N LEU A 107 -10.01 22.96 22.06
CA LEU A 107 -10.65 21.70 21.65
C LEU A 107 -11.43 21.05 22.80
N GLN A 108 -10.89 21.06 24.02
CA GLN A 108 -11.56 20.51 25.21
C GLN A 108 -12.80 21.32 25.59
N ALA A 109 -12.72 22.65 25.54
CA ALA A 109 -13.85 23.54 25.79
C ALA A 109 -14.98 23.36 24.76
N LEU A 110 -14.64 23.19 23.47
CA LEU A 110 -15.62 22.91 22.41
C LEU A 110 -16.29 21.54 22.55
N HIS A 111 -15.60 20.57 23.16
CA HIS A 111 -16.16 19.25 23.47
C HIS A 111 -16.99 19.22 24.76
N GLY A 112 -17.22 20.37 25.41
CA GLY A 112 -18.11 20.50 26.57
C GLY A 112 -17.45 20.26 27.92
N ASP A 113 -16.11 20.27 27.99
CA ASP A 113 -15.39 20.20 29.25
C ASP A 113 -15.51 21.53 30.03
N SER A 114 -16.28 21.51 31.11
CA SER A 114 -16.58 22.68 31.95
C SER A 114 -15.32 23.29 32.60
N GLU A 115 -14.30 22.47 32.87
CA GLU A 115 -13.05 22.95 33.46
C GLU A 115 -12.23 23.73 32.43
N ALA A 116 -12.16 23.23 31.20
CA ALA A 116 -11.51 23.91 30.07
C ALA A 116 -12.25 25.19 29.64
N GLN A 117 -13.58 25.22 29.74
CA GLN A 117 -14.40 26.41 29.46
C GLN A 117 -14.14 27.53 30.47
N ASN A 118 -14.08 27.20 31.76
CA ASN A 118 -13.78 28.18 32.81
C ASN A 118 -12.35 28.75 32.68
N GLU A 119 -11.38 27.92 32.30
CA GLU A 119 -10.00 28.38 32.11
C GLU A 119 -9.87 29.27 30.86
N MET A 120 -10.60 28.95 29.77
CA MET A 120 -10.75 29.83 28.60
C MET A 120 -11.37 31.18 28.94
N GLU A 121 -12.36 31.21 29.83
CA GLU A 121 -13.04 32.44 30.25
C GLU A 121 -12.14 33.31 31.14
N ARG A 122 -11.35 32.69 32.02
CA ARG A 122 -10.29 33.40 32.78
C ARG A 122 -9.23 34.03 31.88
N LEU A 123 -8.80 33.32 30.84
CA LEU A 123 -7.79 33.79 29.88
C LEU A 123 -8.33 34.92 28.98
N ARG A 124 -9.65 35.04 28.80
CA ARG A 124 -10.30 36.16 28.10
C ARG A 124 -10.46 37.42 28.94
N MET A 125 -10.38 37.32 30.27
CA MET A 125 -10.57 38.42 31.22
C MET A 125 -9.25 39.06 31.69
N GLN A 126 -8.09 38.59 31.21
CA GLN A 126 -6.78 39.25 31.33
C GLN A 126 -6.50 40.10 30.09
#